data_AF-A0A6A4PVE3-F1
#
_entry.id   AF-A0A6A4PVE3-F1
#
_cell.length_a   1.000
_cell.length_b   1.000
_cell.length_c   1.000
_cell.angle_alpha   90.00
_cell.angle_beta   90.00
_cell.angle_gamma   90.00
#
_symmetry.space_group_name_H-M   'P 1'
#
loop_
_entity.id
_entity.type
_entity.pdbx_description
1 polymer ?
#
loop_
_entity_poly.entity_id
_entity_poly.type
_entity_poly.pdbx_seq_one_letter_code
_entity_poly.pdbx_strand_id
1 'polypeptide(L)' 'MDYRNLNSVIVNNHFPVPTVEKLLDELFGAKIFSKIDLRASYHQIRIALDHTHKTAFQKWKR' A
#
# COMPACT_ATOMS: atom_id res chain seq x y z
N MET A 1 -2.15 -11.69 -11.20
CA MET A 1 -2.84 -12.20 -9.99
C MET A 1 -4.12 -11.40 -9.85
N ASP A 2 -5.28 -12.07 -9.80
CA ASP A 2 -6.57 -11.38 -9.65
C ASP A 2 -6.92 -11.29 -8.16
N TYR A 3 -6.87 -10.08 -7.61
CA TYR A 3 -7.13 -9.78 -6.20
C TYR A 3 -8.54 -9.24 -5.96
N ARG A 4 -9.39 -9.14 -6.99
CA ARG A 4 -10.72 -8.50 -6.88
C ARG A 4 -11.61 -9.21 -5.86
N ASN A 5 -11.61 -10.54 -5.88
CA ASN A 5 -12.37 -11.35 -4.93
C ASN A 5 -11.79 -11.33 -3.52
N LEU A 6 -10.50 -11.03 -3.36
CA LEU A 6 -9.87 -10.92 -2.04
C LEU A 6 -10.12 -9.53 -1.44
N ASN A 7 -10.01 -8.48 -2.25
CA ASN A 7 -10.23 -7.10 -1.85
C ASN A 7 -11.69 -6.82 -1.43
N SER A 8 -12.67 -7.60 -1.89
CA SER A 8 -14.07 -7.47 -1.47
C SER A 8 -14.37 -8.01 -0.07
N VAL A 9 -13.51 -8.89 0.47
CA VAL A 9 -13.68 -9.52 1.79
C VAL A 9 -12.82 -8.85 2.87
N ILE A 10 -11.83 -8.05 2.45
CA ILE A 10 -10.96 -7.31 3.35
C ILE A 10 -11.69 -6.04 3.82
N VAL A 11 -11.73 -5.83 5.14
CA VAL A 11 -12.25 -4.58 5.72
C VAL A 11 -11.34 -3.43 5.29
N ASN A 12 -11.92 -2.43 4.62
CA ASN A 12 -11.20 -1.25 4.20
C ASN A 12 -10.63 -0.51 5.42
N ASN A 13 -9.31 -0.47 5.52
CA ASN A 13 -8.63 0.35 6.50
C ASN A 13 -8.58 1.79 5.97
N HIS A 14 -9.50 2.64 6.44
CA HIS A 14 -9.65 4.01 5.95
C HIS A 14 -8.64 4.92 6.64
N PHE A 15 -7.39 4.89 6.17
CA PHE A 15 -6.45 5.97 6.44
C PHE A 15 -6.67 7.07 5.39
N PRO A 16 -7.02 8.30 5.80
CA PRO A 16 -7.18 9.39 4.85
C PRO A 16 -5.81 9.69 4.24
N VAL A 17 -5.67 9.41 2.95
CA VAL A 17 -4.51 9.86 2.18
C VAL A 17 -4.60 11.40 2.12
N PRO A 18 -3.54 12.13 2.49
CA PRO A 18 -3.56 13.58 2.42
C PRO A 18 -3.79 14.03 0.98
N THR A 19 -4.70 14.99 0.81
CA THR A 19 -4.97 15.62 -0.50
C THR A 19 -3.70 16.30 -1.00
N VAL A 20 -3.47 16.25 -2.32
CA VAL A 20 -2.28 16.83 -2.98
C VAL A 20 -2.09 18.30 -2.61
N GLU A 21 -3.16 19.07 -2.52
CA GLU A 21 -3.14 20.50 -2.12
C GLU A 21 -2.53 20.70 -0.74
N LYS A 22 -2.96 19.91 0.26
CA LYS A 22 -2.42 20.00 1.62
C LYS A 22 -0.93 19.63 1.67
N LEU A 23 -0.51 18.65 0.88
CA LEU A 23 0.91 18.28 0.77
C LEU A 23 1.74 19.42 0.16
N LEU A 24 1.23 20.09 -0.88
CA LEU A 24 1.90 21.21 -1.52
C LEU A 24 1.97 22.44 -0.62
N ASP A 25 0.94 22.69 0.18
CA ASP A 25 0.93 23.74 1.20
C ASP A 25 1.99 23.49 2.28
N GLU A 26 2.14 22.23 2.74
CA GLU A 26 3.20 21.84 3.70
C GLU A 26 4.61 21.98 3.11
N LEU A 27 4.75 21.87 1.78
CA LEU A 27 6.01 22.04 1.05
C LEU A 27 6.31 23.52 0.73
N PHE A 28 5.34 24.41 0.93
CA PHE A 28 5.49 25.84 0.60
C PHE A 28 6.55 26.50 1.49
N GLY A 29 7.61 27.02 0.87
CA GLY A 29 8.72 27.68 1.57
C GLY A 29 9.92 26.77 1.87
N ALA A 30 9.83 25.47 1.60
CA ALA A 30 11.01 24.59 1.64
C ALA A 30 11.94 24.88 0.45
N LYS A 31 13.25 24.97 0.72
CA LYS A 31 14.28 25.22 -0.30
C LYS A 31 14.93 23.96 -0.86
N ILE A 32 14.82 22.84 -0.14
CA ILE A 32 15.44 21.57 -0.46
C ILE A 32 14.38 20.48 -0.30
N PHE A 33 14.24 19.65 -1.32
CA PHE A 33 13.31 18.53 -1.35
C PHE A 33 14.07 17.23 -1.58
N SER A 34 13.70 16.18 -0.85
CA SER A 34 14.15 14.82 -1.10
C SER A 34 12.92 13.94 -1.35
N LYS A 35 13.01 13.08 -2.36
CA LYS A 35 11.95 12.15 -2.73
C LYS A 35 12.41 10.73 -2.44
N ILE A 36 11.60 10.00 -1.68
CA ILE A 36 11.82 8.56 -1.44
C ILE A 36 10.86 7.80 -2.35
N ASP A 37 11.39 6.89 -3.17
CA ASP A 37 10.57 5.96 -3.96
C ASP A 37 10.34 4.68 -3.14
N LEU A 38 9.06 4.39 -2.90
CA LEU A 38 8.60 3.24 -2.13
C LEU A 38 8.01 2.13 -3.02
N ARG A 39 8.33 2.07 -4.32
CA ARG A 39 7.85 0.98 -5.21
C ARG A 39 8.08 -0.43 -4.66
N ALA A 40 9.16 -0.65 -3.92
CA ALA A 40 9.46 -1.94 -3.29
C ALA A 40 8.85 -2.11 -1.88
N SER A 41 8.30 -1.05 -1.28
CA SER A 41 7.83 -1.07 0.12
C SER A 41 6.67 -2.02 0.35
N TYR A 42 5.87 -2.29 -0.69
CA TYR A 42 4.80 -3.29 -0.63
C TYR A 42 5.28 -4.67 -0.19
N HIS A 43 6.54 -5.01 -0.49
CA HIS A 43 7.15 -6.28 -0.06
C HIS A 43 7.85 -6.19 1.30
N GLN A 44 8.11 -4.97 1.79
CA GLN A 44 8.75 -4.73 3.08
C GLN A 44 7.73 -4.67 4.23
N ILE A 45 6.48 -4.31 3.94
CA ILE A 45 5.38 -4.35 4.90
C ILE A 45 4.98 -5.82 5.09
N ARG A 46 5.27 -6.36 6.27
CA ARG A 46 4.91 -7.74 6.61
C ARG A 46 3.40 -7.85 6.80
N ILE A 47 2.79 -8.82 6.15
CA ILE A 47 1.41 -9.23 6.40
C ILE A 47 1.37 -9.89 7.78
N ALA A 48 0.33 -9.60 8.58
CA ALA A 48 0.12 -10.28 9.85
C ALA A 48 0.06 -11.80 9.65
N LEU A 49 0.69 -12.57 10.56
CA LEU A 49 0.81 -14.03 10.42
C LEU A 49 -0.55 -14.69 10.18
N ASP A 50 -1.59 -14.20 10.86
CA ASP A 50 -2.99 -14.65 10.78
C ASP A 50 -3.69 -14.34 9.45
N HIS A 51 -3.10 -13.51 8.58
CA HIS A 51 -3.64 -13.17 7.26
C HIS A 51 -2.79 -13.68 6.11
N THR A 52 -1.64 -14.30 6.40
CA THR A 52 -0.76 -14.95 5.42
C THR A 52 -1.50 -15.99 4.57
N HIS A 53 -2.45 -16.72 5.18
CA HIS A 53 -3.27 -17.73 4.50
C HIS A 53 -4.24 -17.13 3.48
N LYS A 54 -4.69 -15.87 3.67
CA LYS A 54 -5.58 -15.16 2.72
C LYS A 54 -4.83 -14.70 1.47
N THR A 55 -3.51 -14.56 1.57
CA THR A 55 -2.60 -14.20 0.47
C THR A 55 -1.91 -15.40 -0.16
N ALA A 56 -2.20 -16.63 0.28
CA ALA A 56 -1.62 -17.85 -0.27
C ALA A 56 -2.20 -18.12 -1.67
N PHE A 57 -1.41 -17.85 -2.71
CA PHE A 57 -1.75 -18.24 -4.08
C PHE A 57 -1.48 -19.72 -4.31
N GLN A 58 -2.46 -20.45 -4.87
CA GLN A 58 -2.18 -21.76 -5.48
C GLN A 58 -1.42 -21.52 -6.79
N LYS A 59 -0.15 -21.90 -6.82
CA LYS A 59 0.63 -21.97 -8.05
C LYS A 59 0.05 -23.12 -8.87
N TRP A 60 -0.61 -22.82 -9.99
CA TRP A 60 -1.08 -23.84 -10.93
C TRP A 60 0.12 -24.67 -11.38
N LYS A 61 0.15 -25.93 -10.98
CA LYS A 61 1.16 -26.90 -11.40
C LYS A 61 0.79 -27.34 -12.82
N ARG A 62 1.65 -27.02 -13.79
CA ARG A 62 1.62 -27.64 -15.11
C ARG A 62 2.18 -29.05 -15.01
#